data_AF-A0A5K0YZ36-F1
#
_entry.id   AF-A0A5K0YZ36-F1
#
_cell.length_a   1.000
_cell.length_b   1.000
_cell.length_c   1.000
_cell.angle_alpha   90.00
_cell.angle_beta   90.00
_cell.angle_gamma   90.00
#
_symmetry.space_group_name_H-M   'P 1'
#
loop_
_entity.id
_entity.type
_entity.pdbx_description
1 polymer ?
#
loop_
_entity_poly.entity_id
_entity_poly.type
_entity_poly.pdbx_seq_one_letter_code
_entity_poly.pdbx_strand_id
1 'polypeptide(L)'
;MPRDAIHYGGAEHRELHNAYGFYFHMASADGLRRRGGGNDRPFVLSRAFFAGSQRIGAVWTGDNTADWDQLRVSVPMLLTLGLAGMTFS
;
A
#
# COMPACT_ATOMS: atom_id res chain seq x y z
N MET A 1 -7.80 -7.48 -11.82
CA MET A 1 -8.07 -7.42 -13.28
C MET A 1 -7.81 -8.81 -13.87
N PRO A 2 -8.27 -9.11 -15.10
CA PRO A 2 -7.84 -10.29 -15.84
C PRO A 2 -6.31 -10.36 -15.95
N ARG A 3 -5.76 -11.59 -15.97
CA ARG A 3 -4.30 -11.81 -15.95
C ARG A 3 -3.60 -11.32 -17.22
N ASP A 4 -4.32 -11.36 -18.33
CA ASP A 4 -3.94 -11.01 -19.70
C ASP A 4 -4.25 -9.56 -20.07
N ALA A 5 -4.79 -8.76 -19.13
CA ALA A 5 -4.96 -7.34 -19.35
C ALA A 5 -3.58 -6.67 -19.56
N ILE A 6 -3.46 -5.81 -20.57
CA ILE A 6 -2.19 -5.19 -20.97
C ILE A 6 -2.01 -3.82 -20.28
N HIS A 7 -0.87 -3.64 -19.61
CA HIS A 7 -0.42 -2.39 -18.98
C HIS A 7 0.57 -1.64 -19.89
N TYR A 8 1.05 -0.48 -19.43
CA TYR A 8 2.10 0.27 -20.11
C TYR A 8 3.32 -0.61 -20.42
N GLY A 9 3.90 -0.44 -21.62
CA GLY A 9 5.04 -1.23 -22.08
C GLY A 9 4.71 -2.64 -22.57
N GLY A 10 3.41 -2.99 -22.70
CA GLY A 10 2.99 -4.31 -23.19
C GLY A 10 3.01 -5.41 -22.13
N ALA A 11 3.30 -5.07 -20.88
CA ALA A 11 3.32 -6.03 -19.77
C ALA A 11 1.91 -6.53 -19.44
N GLU A 12 1.77 -7.83 -19.23
CA GLU A 12 0.51 -8.41 -18.76
C GLU A 12 0.29 -8.10 -17.28
N HIS A 13 -0.98 -8.00 -16.86
CA HIS A 13 -1.33 -7.74 -15.48
C HIS A 13 -0.76 -8.78 -14.51
N ARG A 14 -0.59 -10.04 -14.95
CA ARG A 14 0.01 -11.10 -14.13
C ARG A 14 1.44 -10.78 -13.67
N GLU A 15 2.17 -9.95 -14.41
CA GLU A 15 3.54 -9.56 -14.09
C GLU A 15 3.59 -8.43 -13.05
N LEU A 16 2.54 -7.60 -13.00
CA LEU A 16 2.53 -6.35 -12.24
C LEU A 16 1.50 -6.33 -11.11
N HIS A 17 0.66 -7.36 -10.98
CA HIS A 17 -0.50 -7.38 -10.08
C HIS A 17 -0.20 -6.86 -8.67
N ASN A 18 0.85 -7.38 -8.03
CA ASN A 18 1.24 -7.01 -6.67
C ASN A 18 1.83 -5.59 -6.57
N ALA A 19 2.45 -5.08 -7.64
CA ALA A 19 3.05 -3.74 -7.66
C ALA A 19 2.03 -2.64 -8.01
N TYR A 20 0.87 -2.99 -8.56
CA TYR A 20 -0.13 -2.02 -8.99
C TYR A 20 -0.56 -1.08 -7.85
N GLY A 21 -0.88 -1.64 -6.67
CA GLY A 21 -1.25 -0.86 -5.49
C GLY A 21 -0.13 0.07 -5.00
N PHE A 22 1.12 -0.38 -5.08
CA PHE A 22 2.30 0.42 -4.74
C PHE A 22 2.44 1.65 -5.64
N TYR A 23 2.27 1.52 -6.96
CA TYR A 23 2.33 2.66 -7.88
C TYR A 23 1.18 3.64 -7.69
N PHE A 24 -0.03 3.14 -7.39
CA PHE A 24 -1.15 4.01 -7.07
C PHE A 24 -0.88 4.84 -5.80
N HIS A 25 -0.42 4.17 -4.73
CA HIS A 25 -0.03 4.84 -3.47
C HIS A 25 1.04 5.91 -3.71
N MET A 26 2.05 5.58 -4.52
CA MET A 26 3.14 6.49 -4.88
C MET A 26 2.63 7.73 -5.62
N ALA A 27 1.80 7.53 -6.66
CA ALA A 27 1.25 8.61 -7.46
C ALA A 27 0.38 9.55 -6.62
N SER A 28 -0.43 9.01 -5.70
CA SER A 28 -1.24 9.82 -4.78
C SER A 28 -0.38 10.67 -3.85
N ALA A 29 0.67 10.08 -3.25
CA ALA A 29 1.57 10.82 -2.36
C ALA A 29 2.37 11.89 -3.10
N ASP A 30 2.80 11.61 -4.32
CA ASP A 30 3.46 12.59 -5.19
C ASP A 30 2.52 13.73 -5.58
N GLY A 31 1.25 13.45 -5.87
CA GLY A 31 0.23 14.49 -6.10
C GLY A 31 0.09 15.47 -4.92
N LEU A 32 0.08 14.96 -3.69
CA LEU A 32 0.05 15.79 -2.48
C LEU A 32 1.32 16.63 -2.32
N ARG A 33 2.51 16.04 -2.56
CA ARG A 33 3.78 16.79 -2.55
C ARG A 33 3.76 17.93 -3.56
N ARG A 34 3.33 17.66 -4.79
CA ARG A 34 3.25 18.68 -5.86
C ARG A 34 2.26 19.80 -5.50
N ARG A 35 1.10 19.46 -4.93
CA ARG A 35 0.12 20.45 -4.47
C ARG A 35 0.71 21.38 -3.40
N GLY A 36 1.51 20.85 -2.49
CA GLY A 36 2.22 21.63 -1.46
C GLY A 36 3.52 22.29 -1.93
N GLY A 37 3.79 22.33 -3.24
CA GLY A 37 5.04 22.90 -3.78
C GLY A 37 6.31 22.17 -3.30
N GLY A 38 6.19 20.92 -2.88
CA GLY A 38 7.28 20.12 -2.31
C GLY A 38 7.55 20.35 -0.81
N ASN A 39 6.85 21.27 -0.16
CA ASN A 39 7.10 21.63 1.24
C ASN A 39 6.31 20.77 2.24
N ASP A 40 5.21 20.17 1.79
CA ASP A 40 4.35 19.35 2.64
C ASP A 40 4.72 17.86 2.56
N ARG A 41 4.80 17.20 3.72
CA ARG A 41 4.90 15.74 3.78
C ARG A 41 3.53 15.13 3.47
N PRO A 42 3.43 14.21 2.51
CA PRO A 42 2.15 13.60 2.18
C PRO A 42 1.74 12.60 3.24
N PHE A 43 0.44 12.52 3.48
CA PHE A 43 -0.18 11.42 4.22
C PHE A 43 -1.19 10.74 3.29
N VAL A 44 -0.91 9.50 2.93
CA VAL A 44 -1.81 8.65 2.14
C VAL A 44 -1.83 7.28 2.79
N LEU A 45 -3.01 6.81 3.15
CA LEU A 45 -3.26 5.47 3.65
C LEU A 45 -3.61 4.55 2.46
N SER A 46 -2.93 3.42 2.31
CA SER A 46 -3.19 2.45 1.23
C SER A 46 -3.52 1.06 1.76
N ARG A 47 -4.48 0.39 1.12
CA ARG A 47 -4.83 -1.00 1.44
C ARG A 47 -3.89 -2.00 0.78
N ALA A 48 -3.58 -1.78 -0.51
CA ALA A 48 -2.66 -2.62 -1.26
C ALA A 48 -1.25 -2.02 -1.21
N PHE A 49 -0.24 -2.87 -1.09
CA PHE A 49 1.15 -2.45 -0.95
C PHE A 49 2.10 -3.52 -1.49
N PHE A 50 3.37 -3.13 -1.68
CA PHE A 50 4.45 -4.02 -2.09
C PHE A 50 5.74 -3.62 -1.37
N ALA A 51 6.81 -4.40 -1.57
CA ALA A 51 8.12 -4.05 -1.02
C ALA A 51 8.54 -2.63 -1.44
N GLY A 52 8.77 -1.76 -0.44
CA GLY A 52 9.08 -0.34 -0.66
C GLY A 52 7.95 0.64 -0.37
N SER A 53 6.71 0.17 -0.14
CA SER A 53 5.58 1.03 0.24
C SER A 53 5.82 1.87 1.50
N GLN A 54 6.71 1.44 2.40
CA GLN A 54 7.05 2.18 3.63
C GLN A 54 7.67 3.55 3.36
N ARG A 55 8.20 3.78 2.16
CA ARG A 55 8.72 5.10 1.75
C ARG A 55 7.62 6.10 1.40
N ILE A 56 6.37 5.64 1.27
CA ILE A 56 5.27 6.41 0.71
C ILE A 56 4.32 6.88 1.82
N GLY A 57 3.85 5.97 2.67
CA GLY A 57 2.85 6.30 3.70
C GLY A 57 2.35 5.08 4.47
N ALA A 58 1.22 5.25 5.14
CA ALA A 58 0.63 4.22 5.99
C ALA A 58 -0.07 3.12 5.18
N VAL A 59 -0.22 1.95 5.80
CA VAL A 59 -1.12 0.87 5.35
C VAL A 59 -2.05 0.44 6.48
N TRP A 60 -3.07 -0.36 6.19
CA TRP A 60 -3.87 -1.03 7.21
C TRP A 60 -4.28 -2.42 6.73
N THR A 61 -4.74 -3.26 7.66
CA THR A 61 -5.03 -4.68 7.44
C THR A 61 -6.32 -4.97 6.67
N GLY A 62 -7.01 -3.94 6.16
CA GLY A 62 -8.23 -4.08 5.38
C GLY A 62 -9.48 -4.19 6.24
N ASP A 63 -10.45 -4.93 5.72
CA ASP A 63 -11.80 -5.01 6.27
C ASP A 63 -11.81 -6.10 7.36
N ASN A 64 -11.77 -5.71 8.63
CA ASN A 64 -11.85 -6.62 9.78
C ASN A 64 -13.29 -6.76 10.30
N THR A 65 -13.49 -7.59 11.33
CA THR A 65 -14.79 -7.76 12.00
C THR A 65 -14.71 -7.32 13.46
N ALA A 66 -15.82 -6.85 14.01
CA ALA A 66 -15.92 -6.37 15.39
C ALA A 66 -16.05 -7.54 16.38
N ASP A 67 -14.98 -8.33 16.51
CA ASP A 67 -14.90 -9.45 17.45
C ASP A 67 -13.51 -9.54 18.13
N TRP A 68 -13.44 -10.31 19.21
CA TRP A 68 -12.22 -10.42 20.03
C TRP A 68 -11.08 -11.15 19.33
N ASP A 69 -11.38 -12.07 18.41
CA ASP A 69 -10.37 -12.80 17.65
C ASP A 69 -9.70 -11.89 16.63
N GLN A 70 -10.47 -10.98 16.01
CA GLN A 70 -9.96 -9.93 15.13
C GLN A 70 -9.10 -8.92 15.88
N LEU A 71 -9.48 -8.56 17.11
CA LEU A 71 -8.61 -7.74 17.96
C LEU A 71 -7.29 -8.46 18.24
N ARG A 72 -7.36 -9.75 18.60
CA ARG A 72 -6.18 -10.57 18.91
C ARG A 72 -5.26 -10.73 17.70
N VAL A 73 -5.79 -10.95 16.49
CA VAL A 73 -4.99 -11.16 15.28
C VAL A 73 -4.35 -9.87 14.75
N SER A 74 -4.86 -8.70 15.12
CA SER A 74 -4.26 -7.42 14.72
C SER A 74 -2.78 -7.32 15.15
N VAL A 75 -2.45 -7.74 16.37
CA VAL A 75 -1.08 -7.67 16.94
C VAL A 75 -0.07 -8.44 16.09
N PRO A 76 -0.21 -9.76 15.83
CA PRO A 76 0.74 -10.48 15.00
C PRO A 76 0.77 -10.00 13.55
N MET A 77 -0.35 -9.50 13.00
CA MET A 77 -0.35 -8.91 11.64
C MET A 77 0.54 -7.67 11.56
N LEU A 78 0.36 -6.72 12.49
CA LEU A 78 1.16 -5.48 12.53
C LEU A 78 2.64 -5.76 12.81
N LEU A 79 2.94 -6.70 13.72
CA LEU A 79 4.32 -7.12 13.97
C LEU A 79 4.98 -7.75 12.74
N THR A 80 4.23 -8.56 11.98
CA THR A 80 4.73 -9.15 10.72
C THR A 80 5.04 -8.07 9.69
N LEU A 81 4.16 -7.06 9.54
CA LEU A 81 4.41 -5.91 8.66
C LEU A 81 5.64 -5.12 9.11
N GLY A 82 5.78 -4.87 10.41
CA GLY A 82 6.94 -4.19 10.98
C GLY A 82 8.25 -4.94 10.70
N LEU A 83 8.28 -6.27 10.88
CA LEU A 83 9.44 -7.11 10.55
C LEU A 83 9.79 -7.09 9.05
N ALA A 84 8.78 -6.95 8.18
CA ALA A 84 8.95 -6.80 6.74
C ALA A 84 9.29 -5.35 6.30
N GLY A 85 9.46 -4.41 7.24
CA GLY A 85 9.81 -3.02 6.98
C GLY A 85 8.63 -2.08 6.75
N MET A 86 7.38 -2.54 6.89
CA MET A 86 6.16 -1.73 6.84
C MET A 86 5.75 -1.31 8.25
N THR A 87 6.47 -0.34 8.83
CA THR A 87 6.29 0.07 10.24
C THR A 87 5.11 1.01 10.51
N PHE A 88 4.60 1.70 9.48
CA PHE A 88 3.42 2.54 9.60
C PHE A 88 2.17 1.77 9.14
N SER A 89 1.74 0.84 9.97
CA SER A 89 0.67 -0.14 9.73
C SER A 89 -0.29 -0.23 10.91
#